data_AF-A0A2V7V6H0-F1
#
_entry.id   AF-A0A2V7V6H0-F1
#
_cell.length_a   1.000
_cell.length_b   1.000
_cell.length_c   1.000
_cell.angle_alpha   90.00
_cell.angle_beta   90.00
_cell.angle_gamma   90.00
#
_symmetry.space_group_name_H-M   'P 1'
#
loop_
_entity.id
_entity.type
_entity.pdbx_description
1 polymer ?
#
loop_
_entity_poly.entity_id
_entity_poly.type
_entity_poly.pdbx_seq_one_letter_code
_entity_poly.pdbx_strand_id
1 'polypeptide(L)'
;MTCGQVRKRLSEYMDGELGVRPARALTGHLEACPSCGGRWRSLRTALEALAEAPRLEPREPIAARVLDRLEVESRGPGLALLFRPFWKTRPLIFPSLLPAAALLVVVLAAALALDRDAEPLPTVITRGAEWGPTGPSGTESNPLFLSSEVSAPRVRTAAPITADLMVALGEEPLFVETVVARDGSVSTVTLLDGDSQQAGPLLEALRRQRFEPGRRNGRPVAVSLYRLISRMEVRPPIT
;
A
#
# COMPACT_ATOMS: atom_id res chain seq x y z
N MET A 1 -5.00 -52.08 15.69
CA MET A 1 -4.03 -51.81 16.78
C MET A 1 -4.09 -52.94 17.78
N THR A 2 -2.97 -53.29 18.42
CA THR A 2 -2.93 -54.37 19.42
C THR A 2 -3.16 -53.82 20.83
N CYS A 3 -3.64 -54.66 21.76
CA CYS A 3 -3.88 -54.25 23.16
C CYS A 3 -2.61 -53.68 23.83
N GLY A 4 -1.43 -54.22 23.49
CA GLY A 4 -0.15 -53.72 24.00
C GLY A 4 0.17 -52.30 23.53
N GLN A 5 -0.13 -51.98 22.27
CA GLN A 5 0.05 -50.63 21.71
C GLN A 5 -0.93 -49.64 22.35
N VAL A 6 -2.19 -50.03 22.52
CA VAL A 6 -3.20 -49.17 23.17
C VAL A 6 -2.81 -48.85 24.59
N ARG A 7 -2.41 -49.86 25.39
CA ARG A 7 -2.00 -49.66 26.79
C ARG A 7 -0.85 -48.68 26.95
N LYS A 8 0.12 -48.67 26.04
CA LYS A 8 1.27 -47.76 26.09
C LYS A 8 0.90 -46.31 25.78
N ARG A 9 -0.20 -46.08 25.03
CA ARG A 9 -0.58 -44.76 24.51
C ARG A 9 -1.81 -44.16 25.17
N LEU A 10 -2.29 -44.74 26.28
CA LEU A 10 -3.44 -44.21 27.01
C LEU A 10 -3.16 -42.83 27.63
N SER A 11 -1.93 -42.57 28.10
CA SER A 11 -1.55 -41.24 28.63
C SER A 11 -1.54 -40.19 27.51
N GLU A 12 -0.80 -40.44 26.43
CA GLU A 12 -0.77 -39.57 25.23
C GLU A 12 -2.18 -39.25 24.70
N TYR A 13 -3.08 -40.24 24.73
CA TYR A 13 -4.47 -40.05 24.31
C TYR A 13 -5.25 -39.13 25.25
N MET A 14 -5.03 -39.26 26.55
CA MET A 14 -5.67 -38.43 27.58
C MET A 14 -5.20 -36.98 27.54
N ASP A 15 -3.90 -36.79 27.34
CA ASP A 15 -3.27 -35.47 27.27
C ASP A 15 -3.56 -34.75 25.94
N GLY A 16 -4.25 -35.42 25.00
CA GLY A 16 -4.60 -34.87 23.68
C GLY A 16 -3.42 -34.80 22.71
N GLU A 17 -2.31 -35.44 23.03
CA GLU A 17 -1.07 -35.42 22.24
C GLU A 17 -1.10 -36.37 21.03
N LEU A 18 -2.11 -37.24 20.97
CA LEU A 18 -2.32 -38.11 19.83
C LEU A 18 -2.91 -37.38 18.63
N GLY A 19 -2.22 -37.46 17.49
CA GLY A 19 -2.77 -37.06 16.20
C GLY A 19 -4.08 -37.80 15.84
N VAL A 20 -4.88 -37.17 14.97
CA VAL A 20 -6.27 -37.57 14.67
C VAL A 20 -6.44 -39.04 14.26
N ARG A 21 -5.52 -39.59 13.45
CA ARG A 21 -5.61 -40.98 12.95
C ARG A 21 -5.35 -42.03 14.05
N PRO A 22 -4.24 -41.95 14.80
CA PRO A 22 -4.01 -42.79 15.98
C PRO A 22 -5.13 -42.70 17.03
N ALA A 23 -5.64 -41.49 17.29
CA ALA A 23 -6.71 -41.28 18.27
C ALA A 23 -7.96 -42.07 17.87
N ARG A 24 -8.46 -41.95 16.64
CA ARG A 24 -9.64 -42.70 16.15
C ARG A 24 -9.44 -44.22 16.23
N ALA A 25 -8.27 -44.72 15.84
CA ALA A 25 -7.98 -46.14 15.88
C ALA A 25 -7.91 -46.69 17.32
N LEU A 26 -7.47 -45.86 18.27
CA LEU A 26 -7.47 -46.18 19.69
C LEU A 26 -8.89 -46.14 20.28
N THR A 27 -9.69 -45.13 19.95
CA THR A 27 -11.11 -45.04 20.35
C THR A 27 -11.89 -46.28 19.89
N GLY A 28 -11.78 -46.66 18.62
CA GLY A 28 -12.45 -47.86 18.10
C GLY A 28 -11.98 -49.15 18.77
N HIS A 29 -10.73 -49.23 19.22
CA HIS A 29 -10.24 -50.39 19.99
C HIS A 29 -10.76 -50.40 21.44
N LEU A 30 -10.91 -49.23 22.08
CA LEU A 30 -11.49 -49.13 23.43
C LEU A 30 -12.95 -49.57 23.46
N GLU A 31 -13.69 -49.30 22.38
CA GLU A 31 -15.08 -49.74 22.20
C GLU A 31 -15.17 -51.24 21.91
N ALA A 32 -14.28 -51.77 21.05
CA ALA A 32 -14.31 -53.17 20.65
C ALA A 32 -13.69 -54.14 21.66
N CYS A 33 -12.77 -53.69 22.53
CA CYS A 33 -12.08 -54.55 23.50
C CYS A 33 -12.47 -54.23 24.95
N PRO A 34 -13.25 -55.11 25.62
CA PRO A 34 -13.71 -54.89 26.99
C PRO A 34 -12.57 -54.71 28.00
N SER A 35 -11.46 -55.43 27.82
CA SER A 35 -10.31 -55.37 28.73
C SER A 35 -9.57 -54.03 28.68
N CYS A 36 -9.43 -53.43 27.49
CA CYS A 36 -8.81 -52.13 27.30
C CYS A 36 -9.76 -51.00 27.70
N GLY A 37 -11.06 -51.11 27.34
CA GLY A 37 -12.09 -50.17 27.77
C GLY A 37 -12.31 -50.15 29.29
N GLY A 38 -12.18 -51.29 29.97
CA GLY A 38 -12.22 -51.37 31.43
C GLY A 38 -11.06 -50.63 32.11
N ARG A 39 -9.83 -50.80 31.60
CA ARG A 39 -8.66 -50.06 32.10
C ARG A 39 -8.78 -48.56 31.88
N TRP A 40 -9.25 -48.14 30.71
CA TRP A 40 -9.46 -46.73 30.41
C TRP A 40 -10.46 -46.08 31.38
N ARG A 41 -11.59 -46.76 31.66
CA ARG A 41 -12.56 -46.30 32.66
C ARG A 41 -11.95 -46.20 34.05
N SER A 42 -11.23 -47.24 34.50
CA SER A 42 -10.56 -47.23 35.80
C SER A 42 -9.56 -46.09 35.94
N LEU A 43 -8.79 -45.81 34.89
CA LEU A 43 -7.84 -44.70 34.86
C LEU A 43 -8.57 -43.34 34.95
N ARG A 44 -9.64 -43.16 34.18
CA ARG A 44 -10.44 -41.93 34.21
C ARG A 44 -11.08 -41.70 35.59
N THR A 45 -11.64 -42.74 36.19
CA THR A 45 -12.24 -42.66 37.54
C THR A 45 -11.19 -42.30 38.60
N ALA A 46 -9.96 -42.82 38.50
CA ALA A 46 -8.88 -42.43 39.42
C ALA A 46 -8.54 -40.94 39.32
N LEU A 47 -8.58 -40.37 38.12
CA LEU A 47 -8.33 -38.95 37.90
C LEU A 47 -9.50 -38.07 38.30
N GLU A 48 -10.73 -38.51 38.07
CA GLU A 48 -11.94 -37.83 38.56
C GLU A 48 -11.88 -37.71 40.10
N ALA A 49 -11.51 -38.80 40.80
CA ALA A 49 -11.32 -38.78 42.24
C ALA A 49 -10.18 -37.82 42.70
N LEU A 50 -9.11 -37.70 41.91
CA LEU A 50 -8.03 -36.74 42.19
C LEU A 50 -8.45 -35.28 41.91
N ALA A 51 -9.33 -35.06 40.95
CA ALA A 51 -9.85 -33.73 40.62
C ALA A 51 -10.78 -33.16 41.69
N GLU A 52 -11.40 -34.03 42.49
CA GLU A 52 -12.20 -33.67 43.67
C GLU A 52 -11.35 -33.28 44.88
N ALA A 53 -10.03 -33.48 44.83
CA ALA A 53 -9.14 -33.09 45.91
C ALA A 53 -9.18 -31.56 46.13
N PRO A 54 -8.94 -31.09 47.38
CA PRO A 54 -8.92 -29.66 47.69
C PRO A 54 -7.95 -28.93 46.78
N ARG A 55 -8.44 -27.92 46.07
CA ARG A 55 -7.58 -27.08 45.23
C ARG A 55 -6.65 -26.28 46.13
N LEU A 56 -5.35 -26.36 45.87
CA LEU A 56 -4.37 -25.51 46.53
C LEU A 56 -4.62 -24.07 46.04
N GLU A 57 -5.06 -23.21 46.95
CA GLU A 57 -5.13 -21.78 46.66
C GLU A 57 -3.70 -21.23 46.53
N PRO A 58 -3.36 -20.58 45.41
CA PRO A 58 -2.06 -19.95 45.27
C PRO A 58 -1.92 -18.80 46.29
N ARG A 59 -0.75 -18.71 46.94
CA ARG A 59 -0.46 -17.68 47.95
C ARG A 59 -0.44 -16.25 47.38
N GLU A 60 -0.12 -16.11 46.10
CA GLU A 60 -0.12 -14.85 45.35
C GLU A 60 -1.17 -14.87 44.23
N PRO A 61 -1.60 -13.69 43.71
CA PRO A 61 -2.48 -13.60 42.54
C PRO A 61 -1.72 -13.96 41.25
N ILE A 62 -1.23 -15.20 41.17
CA ILE A 62 -0.55 -15.77 40.00
C ILE A 62 -1.50 -15.73 38.80
N ALA A 63 -2.79 -15.98 39.02
CA ALA A 63 -3.82 -15.88 37.99
C ALA A 63 -3.84 -14.50 37.32
N ALA A 64 -3.72 -13.42 38.09
CA ALA A 64 -3.70 -12.07 37.53
C ALA A 64 -2.45 -11.83 36.67
N ARG A 65 -1.28 -12.33 37.09
CA ARG A 65 -0.03 -12.22 36.30
C ARG A 65 -0.04 -13.07 35.03
N VAL A 66 -0.63 -14.26 35.09
CA VAL A 66 -0.77 -15.15 33.93
C VAL A 66 -1.75 -14.55 32.93
N LEU A 67 -2.88 -14.02 33.40
CA LEU A 67 -3.85 -13.34 32.53
C LEU A 67 -3.26 -12.08 31.88
N ASP A 68 -2.53 -11.26 32.63
CA ASP A 68 -1.84 -10.07 32.07
C ASP A 68 -0.81 -10.48 31.00
N ARG A 69 -0.09 -11.59 31.19
CA ARG A 69 0.85 -12.12 30.19
C ARG A 69 0.14 -12.65 28.94
N LEU A 70 -0.94 -13.41 29.11
CA LEU A 70 -1.73 -13.97 27.99
C LEU A 70 -2.46 -12.87 27.20
N GLU A 71 -2.89 -11.81 27.88
CA GLU A 71 -3.52 -10.66 27.23
C GLU A 71 -2.52 -9.86 26.38
N VAL A 72 -1.27 -9.72 26.86
CA VAL A 72 -0.16 -9.13 26.09
C VAL A 72 0.21 -9.98 24.87
N GLU A 73 0.12 -11.32 24.96
CA GLU A 73 0.43 -12.22 23.84
C GLU A 73 -0.69 -12.27 22.79
N SER A 74 -1.95 -12.15 23.22
CA SER A 74 -3.14 -12.30 22.35
C SER A 74 -3.60 -11.01 21.67
N ARG A 75 -3.33 -9.84 22.28
CA ARG A 75 -3.59 -8.53 21.67
C ARG A 75 -2.30 -7.96 21.12
N GLY A 76 -2.15 -7.98 19.80
CA GLY A 76 -1.02 -7.36 19.10
C GLY A 76 -0.73 -5.94 19.60
N PRO A 77 0.55 -5.50 19.59
CA PRO A 77 1.07 -4.39 20.39
C PRO A 77 0.64 -2.96 19.95
N GLY A 78 -0.48 -2.79 19.24
CA GLY A 78 -0.83 -1.50 18.62
C GLY A 78 -1.71 -0.57 19.47
N LEU A 79 -2.78 -1.09 20.06
CA LEU A 79 -3.88 -0.21 20.54
C LEU A 79 -4.38 -0.51 21.96
N ALA A 80 -4.08 -1.68 22.53
CA ALA A 80 -4.59 -2.04 23.86
C ALA A 80 -3.99 -1.20 25.00
N LEU A 81 -2.77 -0.66 24.82
CA LEU A 81 -2.15 0.27 25.77
C LEU A 81 -2.86 1.64 25.83
N LEU A 82 -3.49 2.08 24.73
CA LEU A 82 -4.22 3.35 24.70
C LEU A 82 -5.57 3.29 25.43
N PHE A 83 -6.21 2.12 25.44
CA PHE A 83 -7.55 1.95 25.99
C PHE A 83 -7.59 1.35 27.40
N ARG A 84 -6.44 1.21 28.06
CA ARG A 84 -6.39 0.68 29.43
C ARG A 84 -7.13 1.63 30.41
N PRO A 85 -7.97 1.08 31.31
CA PRO A 85 -8.50 1.58 32.57
C PRO A 85 -7.87 2.67 33.43
N PHE A 86 -6.97 3.56 32.97
CA PHE A 86 -6.13 4.46 33.80
C PHE A 86 -6.88 5.34 34.83
N TRP A 87 -8.20 5.41 34.73
CA TRP A 87 -9.12 6.27 35.45
C TRP A 87 -9.47 5.68 36.84
N LYS A 88 -9.19 4.39 37.09
CA LYS A 88 -9.38 3.78 38.41
C LYS A 88 -8.17 3.86 39.35
N THR A 89 -6.97 4.20 38.86
CA THR A 89 -5.74 4.03 39.65
C THR A 89 -4.96 5.31 39.98
N ARG A 90 -5.22 6.46 39.36
CA ARG A 90 -4.41 7.69 39.60
C ARG A 90 -5.21 9.00 39.50
N PRO A 91 -5.81 9.50 40.60
CA PRO A 91 -6.59 10.76 40.62
C PRO A 91 -5.72 12.04 40.48
N LEU A 92 -4.40 11.92 40.50
CA LEU A 92 -3.46 13.06 40.40
C LEU A 92 -3.03 13.42 38.97
N ILE A 93 -3.52 12.74 37.93
CA ILE A 93 -3.19 13.06 36.53
C ILE A 93 -4.07 14.22 35.99
N PHE A 94 -5.25 14.44 36.57
CA PHE A 94 -6.17 15.53 36.20
C PHE A 94 -5.56 16.94 36.18
N PRO A 95 -4.74 17.39 37.16
CA PRO A 95 -4.12 18.72 37.09
C PRO A 95 -3.07 18.88 35.98
N SER A 96 -2.48 17.79 35.45
CA SER A 96 -1.47 17.84 34.39
C SER A 96 -2.05 17.85 32.97
N LEU A 97 -3.32 17.49 32.79
CA LEU A 97 -3.99 17.48 31.49
C LEU A 97 -4.46 18.87 31.05
N LEU A 98 -4.77 19.74 32.02
CA LEU A 98 -5.13 21.15 31.78
C LEU A 98 -4.06 21.94 31.00
N PRO A 99 -2.76 21.95 31.41
CA PRO A 99 -1.74 22.66 30.65
C PRO A 99 -1.47 22.03 29.28
N ALA A 100 -1.55 20.70 29.15
CA ALA A 100 -1.36 20.01 27.87
C ALA A 100 -2.47 20.34 26.87
N ALA A 101 -3.74 20.38 27.31
CA ALA A 101 -4.86 20.78 26.48
C ALA A 101 -4.76 22.26 26.07
N ALA A 102 -4.35 23.15 26.98
CA ALA A 102 -4.13 24.56 26.65
C ALA A 102 -3.03 24.74 25.59
N LEU A 103 -1.91 24.02 25.72
CA LEU A 103 -0.82 24.03 24.73
C LEU A 103 -1.29 23.54 23.36
N LEU A 104 -2.07 22.46 23.33
CA LEU A 104 -2.65 21.92 22.09
C LEU A 104 -3.54 22.96 21.41
N VAL A 105 -4.42 23.62 22.16
CA VAL A 105 -5.32 24.66 21.63
C VAL A 105 -4.52 25.85 21.07
N VAL A 106 -3.46 26.29 21.75
CA VAL A 106 -2.60 27.38 21.27
C VAL A 106 -1.87 26.99 19.98
N VAL A 107 -1.30 25.79 19.90
CA VAL A 107 -0.63 25.30 18.69
C VAL A 107 -1.61 25.19 17.53
N LEU A 108 -2.81 24.65 17.78
CA LEU A 108 -3.83 24.51 16.73
C LEU A 108 -4.32 25.88 16.24
N ALA A 109 -4.53 26.83 17.16
CA ALA A 109 -4.91 28.20 16.81
C ALA A 109 -3.82 28.92 16.00
N ALA A 110 -2.55 28.75 16.38
CA ALA A 110 -1.41 29.30 15.63
C ALA A 110 -1.29 28.68 14.24
N ALA A 111 -1.44 27.35 14.11
CA ALA A 111 -1.43 26.67 12.82
C ALA A 111 -2.56 27.17 11.90
N LEU A 112 -3.78 27.30 12.43
CA LEU A 112 -4.91 27.83 11.67
C LEU A 112 -4.78 29.33 11.34
N ALA A 113 -4.08 30.10 12.16
CA ALA A 113 -3.78 31.51 11.87
C ALA A 113 -2.73 31.65 10.76
N LEU A 114 -1.66 30.84 10.81
CA LEU A 114 -0.62 30.80 9.78
C LEU A 114 -1.17 30.27 8.44
N ASP A 115 -2.11 29.34 8.47
CA ASP A 115 -2.77 28.80 7.26
C ASP A 115 -3.73 29.83 6.62
N ARG A 116 -4.20 30.83 7.37
CA ARG A 116 -4.99 31.95 6.83
C ARG A 116 -4.14 32.96 6.06
N ASP A 117 -2.87 33.09 6.42
CA ASP A 117 -1.88 33.94 5.75
C ASP A 117 -1.08 33.16 4.69
N ALA A 118 -1.41 31.88 4.47
CA ALA A 118 -0.84 31.12 3.37
C ALA A 118 -1.26 31.79 2.06
N GLU A 119 -0.29 32.41 1.37
CA GLU A 119 -0.48 32.74 -0.04
C GLU A 119 -1.02 31.49 -0.73
N PRO A 120 -2.13 31.60 -1.50
CA PRO A 120 -2.72 30.43 -2.12
C PRO A 120 -1.62 29.75 -2.93
N LEU A 121 -1.31 28.49 -2.55
CA LEU A 121 -0.40 27.65 -3.31
C LEU A 121 -0.77 27.79 -4.79
N PRO A 122 0.20 27.95 -5.71
CA PRO A 122 -0.11 28.15 -7.11
C PRO A 122 -1.06 27.05 -7.53
N THR A 123 -2.29 27.45 -7.90
CA THR A 123 -3.31 26.51 -8.32
C THR A 123 -2.73 25.75 -9.49
N VAL A 124 -2.41 24.48 -9.28
CA VAL A 124 -2.08 23.57 -10.39
C VAL A 124 -3.40 23.40 -11.12
N ILE A 125 -3.65 24.26 -12.10
CA ILE A 125 -4.79 24.14 -13.00
C ILE A 125 -4.53 22.86 -13.82
N THR A 126 -5.00 21.72 -13.33
CA THR A 126 -5.20 20.55 -14.17
C THR A 126 -6.41 20.84 -15.07
N ARG A 127 -6.21 21.66 -16.09
CA ARG A 127 -7.19 21.86 -17.18
C ARG A 127 -7.37 20.50 -17.84
N GLY A 128 -8.46 19.81 -17.49
CA GLY A 128 -8.90 18.58 -18.16
C GLY A 128 -8.93 17.29 -17.33
N ALA A 129 -8.63 17.30 -16.03
CA ALA A 129 -8.82 16.11 -15.19
C ALA A 129 -10.29 15.96 -14.75
N GLU A 130 -11.21 15.85 -15.70
CA GLU A 130 -12.49 15.19 -15.42
C GLU A 130 -12.15 13.73 -15.12
N TRP A 131 -12.42 13.26 -13.89
CA TRP A 131 -12.32 11.86 -13.52
C TRP A 131 -13.45 11.08 -14.21
N GLY A 132 -13.38 10.97 -15.54
CA GLY A 132 -14.25 10.15 -16.38
C GLY A 132 -13.64 8.77 -16.63
N PRO A 133 -14.39 7.85 -17.26
CA PRO A 133 -13.83 6.56 -17.67
C PRO A 133 -12.68 6.79 -18.66
N THR A 134 -11.44 6.60 -18.19
CA THR A 134 -10.27 6.59 -19.06
C THR A 134 -10.31 5.34 -19.93
N GLY A 135 -9.98 5.48 -21.21
CA GLY A 135 -9.92 4.34 -22.11
C GLY A 135 -8.86 3.30 -21.67
N PRO A 136 -8.82 2.13 -22.33
CA PRO A 136 -7.82 1.11 -22.03
C PRO A 136 -6.39 1.67 -22.10
N SER A 137 -5.50 1.19 -21.23
CA SER A 137 -4.11 1.64 -21.22
C SER A 137 -3.41 1.39 -22.57
N GLY A 138 -2.65 2.38 -23.06
CA GLY A 138 -1.98 2.35 -24.36
C GLY A 138 -2.83 2.85 -25.52
N THR A 139 -3.99 3.46 -25.25
CA THR A 139 -4.79 4.22 -26.24
C THR A 139 -4.52 5.72 -26.12
N GLU A 140 -5.00 6.48 -27.09
CA GLU A 140 -4.84 7.93 -27.20
C GLU A 140 -5.46 8.68 -26.00
N SER A 141 -6.51 8.09 -25.40
CA SER A 141 -7.18 8.59 -24.18
C SER A 141 -6.50 8.18 -22.88
N ASN A 142 -5.56 7.21 -22.91
CA ASN A 142 -4.82 6.71 -21.76
C ASN A 142 -3.41 6.28 -22.20
N PRO A 143 -2.58 7.25 -22.64
CA PRO A 143 -1.29 6.96 -23.22
C PRO A 143 -0.31 6.45 -22.17
N LEU A 144 0.64 5.64 -22.62
CA LEU A 144 1.71 5.13 -21.76
C LEU A 144 2.89 6.09 -21.71
N PHE A 145 3.69 5.98 -20.66
CA PHE A 145 4.98 6.67 -20.56
C PHE A 145 6.11 5.76 -21.00
N LEU A 146 7.23 6.37 -21.40
CA LEU A 146 8.46 5.66 -21.71
C LEU A 146 8.93 4.85 -20.49
N SER A 147 9.26 3.59 -20.73
CA SER A 147 9.76 2.68 -19.70
C SER A 147 10.60 1.56 -20.35
N SER A 148 11.13 0.65 -19.55
CA SER A 148 11.83 -0.53 -20.05
C SER A 148 10.94 -1.42 -20.93
N GLU A 149 9.62 -1.40 -20.75
CA GLU A 149 8.65 -2.19 -21.53
C GLU A 149 8.06 -1.43 -22.72
N VAL A 150 8.14 -0.09 -22.72
CA VAL A 150 7.49 0.80 -23.69
C VAL A 150 8.56 1.56 -24.46
N SER A 151 8.75 1.16 -25.72
CA SER A 151 9.74 1.78 -26.61
C SER A 151 9.32 3.18 -27.06
N ALA A 152 10.31 4.05 -27.22
CA ALA A 152 10.09 5.42 -27.68
C ALA A 152 9.63 5.47 -29.15
N PRO A 153 8.61 6.29 -29.48
CA PRO A 153 8.26 6.59 -30.86
C PRO A 153 9.44 7.21 -31.60
N ARG A 154 9.63 6.85 -32.87
CA ARG A 154 10.73 7.37 -33.70
C ARG A 154 10.19 8.33 -34.75
N VAL A 155 10.76 9.52 -34.87
CA VAL A 155 10.32 10.49 -35.89
C VAL A 155 10.57 9.91 -37.29
N ARG A 156 9.53 9.83 -38.12
CA ARG A 156 9.64 9.45 -39.54
C ARG A 156 9.64 10.66 -40.46
N THR A 157 8.73 11.60 -40.18
CA THR A 157 8.64 12.86 -40.91
C THR A 157 8.57 13.97 -39.89
N ALA A 158 9.68 14.70 -39.74
CA ALA A 158 9.66 15.97 -39.04
C ALA A 158 9.06 17.01 -39.99
N ALA A 159 8.06 17.76 -39.53
CA ALA A 159 7.80 19.06 -40.13
C ALA A 159 9.08 19.89 -39.97
N PRO A 160 9.57 20.57 -41.03
CA PRO A 160 10.76 21.39 -40.91
C PRO A 160 10.49 22.46 -39.85
N ILE A 161 11.25 22.41 -38.75
CA ILE A 161 11.28 23.51 -37.79
C ILE A 161 12.14 24.58 -38.46
N THR A 162 11.47 25.50 -39.16
CA THR A 162 12.14 26.57 -39.89
C THR A 162 12.80 27.55 -38.93
N ALA A 163 13.83 28.25 -39.40
CA ALA A 163 14.49 29.31 -38.63
C ALA A 163 13.46 30.36 -38.17
N ASP A 164 12.47 30.69 -39.00
CA ASP A 164 11.39 31.62 -38.65
C ASP A 164 10.55 31.11 -37.46
N LEU A 165 10.31 29.80 -37.37
CA LEU A 165 9.63 29.19 -36.23
C LEU A 165 10.46 29.31 -34.95
N MET A 166 11.78 29.15 -35.07
CA MET A 166 12.72 29.32 -33.95
C MET A 166 12.90 30.78 -33.54
N VAL A 167 12.70 31.74 -34.45
CA VAL A 167 12.69 33.17 -34.14
C VAL A 167 11.38 33.59 -33.47
N ALA A 168 10.26 32.97 -33.86
CA ALA A 168 8.96 33.17 -33.21
C ALA A 168 8.93 32.60 -31.78
N LEU A 169 9.78 31.62 -31.49
CA LEU A 169 10.06 31.20 -30.12
C LEU A 169 10.89 32.29 -29.45
N GLY A 170 10.31 32.96 -28.45
CA GLY A 170 11.03 33.89 -27.59
C GLY A 170 12.20 33.23 -26.85
N GLU A 171 12.85 34.01 -25.99
CA GLU A 171 14.02 33.54 -25.21
C GLU A 171 13.64 32.50 -24.14
N GLU A 172 12.36 32.41 -23.76
CA GLU A 172 11.90 31.47 -22.75
C GLU A 172 11.68 30.05 -23.34
N PRO A 173 12.13 29.00 -22.63
CA PRO A 173 11.94 27.64 -23.08
C PRO A 173 10.47 27.24 -22.97
N LEU A 174 9.98 26.49 -23.96
CA LEU A 174 8.63 25.91 -23.93
C LEU A 174 8.70 24.46 -23.46
N PHE A 175 7.81 24.08 -22.55
CA PHE A 175 7.64 22.70 -22.11
C PHE A 175 6.34 22.14 -22.70
N VAL A 176 6.46 21.10 -23.52
CA VAL A 176 5.34 20.58 -24.32
C VAL A 176 5.20 19.08 -24.10
N GLU A 177 3.97 18.65 -23.84
CA GLU A 177 3.56 17.25 -23.91
C GLU A 177 3.02 16.93 -25.31
N THR A 178 3.46 15.82 -25.88
CA THR A 178 2.99 15.31 -27.18
C THR A 178 2.56 13.86 -27.03
N VAL A 179 1.31 13.56 -27.36
CA VAL A 179 0.80 12.18 -27.40
C VAL A 179 0.91 11.65 -28.82
N VAL A 180 1.77 10.66 -29.01
CA VAL A 180 1.88 9.92 -30.28
C VAL A 180 0.90 8.75 -30.23
N ALA A 181 -0.02 8.69 -31.20
CA ALA A 181 -1.04 7.66 -31.30
C ALA A 181 -0.49 6.34 -31.84
N ARG A 182 -1.31 5.28 -31.78
CA ARG A 182 -0.95 3.93 -32.23
C ARG A 182 -0.68 3.83 -33.73
N ASP A 183 -1.23 4.75 -34.51
CA ASP A 183 -1.01 4.87 -35.96
C ASP A 183 0.23 5.71 -36.30
N GLY A 184 0.94 6.25 -35.29
CA GLY A 184 2.09 7.12 -35.46
C GLY A 184 1.75 8.58 -35.79
N SER A 185 0.48 8.98 -35.76
CA SER A 185 0.07 10.38 -35.77
C SER A 185 0.28 11.04 -34.41
N VAL A 186 0.30 12.38 -34.37
CA VAL A 186 0.23 13.12 -33.11
C VAL A 186 -1.25 13.37 -32.80
N SER A 187 -1.74 12.80 -31.70
CA SER A 187 -3.13 12.95 -31.27
C SER A 187 -3.36 14.24 -30.52
N THR A 188 -2.44 14.58 -29.61
CA THR A 188 -2.58 15.72 -28.70
C THR A 188 -1.23 16.41 -28.53
N VAL A 189 -1.25 17.75 -28.49
CA VAL A 189 -0.10 18.57 -28.12
C VAL A 189 -0.58 19.57 -27.08
N THR A 190 -0.01 19.48 -25.88
CA THR A 190 -0.37 20.31 -24.72
C THR A 190 0.84 21.14 -24.32
N LEU A 191 0.66 22.47 -24.27
CA LEU A 191 1.66 23.35 -23.67
C LEU A 191 1.53 23.25 -22.14
N LEU A 192 2.58 22.80 -21.49
CA LEU A 192 2.64 22.68 -20.03
C LEU A 192 3.21 23.95 -19.39
N ASP A 193 4.19 24.58 -20.05
CA ASP A 193 4.83 25.80 -19.57
C ASP A 193 5.37 26.66 -20.72
N GLY A 194 5.39 27.98 -20.52
CA GLY A 194 5.80 29.01 -21.49
C GLY A 194 4.67 29.83 -22.12
N ASP A 195 5.02 30.82 -22.95
CA ASP A 195 4.06 31.77 -23.54
C ASP A 195 3.17 31.14 -24.64
N SER A 196 1.90 30.96 -24.30
CA SER A 196 0.88 30.41 -25.21
C SER A 196 0.64 31.23 -26.49
N GLN A 197 0.88 32.55 -26.48
CA GLN A 197 0.70 33.39 -27.67
C GLN A 197 1.82 33.16 -28.70
N GLN A 198 3.02 32.89 -28.22
CA GLN A 198 4.20 32.62 -29.06
C GLN A 198 4.28 31.14 -29.48
N ALA A 199 3.80 30.22 -28.63
CA ALA A 199 3.88 28.79 -28.87
C ALA A 199 3.03 28.29 -30.06
N GLY A 200 1.98 29.03 -30.46
CA GLY A 200 0.99 28.59 -31.45
C GLY A 200 1.56 27.95 -32.72
N PRO A 201 2.45 28.63 -33.47
CA PRO A 201 3.06 28.08 -34.69
C PRO A 201 3.88 26.81 -34.45
N LEU A 202 4.59 26.73 -33.32
CA LEU A 202 5.36 25.53 -32.94
C LEU A 202 4.43 24.36 -32.62
N LEU A 203 3.41 24.56 -31.78
CA LEU A 203 2.45 23.52 -31.42
C LEU A 203 1.77 22.94 -32.67
N GLU A 204 1.47 23.82 -33.63
CA GLU A 204 0.85 23.44 -34.90
C GLU A 204 1.82 22.69 -35.83
N ALA A 205 3.12 23.03 -35.82
CA ALA A 205 4.14 22.24 -36.50
C ALA A 205 4.33 20.85 -35.86
N LEU A 206 4.27 20.76 -34.53
CA LEU A 206 4.36 19.49 -33.79
C LEU A 206 3.16 18.57 -34.11
N ARG A 207 1.94 19.10 -34.20
CA ARG A 207 0.73 18.33 -34.59
C ARG A 207 0.84 17.66 -35.95
N ARG A 208 1.63 18.24 -36.87
CA ARG A 208 1.84 17.69 -38.23
C ARG A 208 2.93 16.64 -38.33
N GLN A 209 3.68 16.37 -37.25
CA GLN A 209 4.74 15.37 -37.27
C GLN A 209 4.18 13.95 -37.40
N ARG A 210 4.97 13.07 -38.03
CA ARG A 210 4.67 11.65 -38.15
C ARG A 210 5.77 10.81 -37.53
N PHE A 211 5.38 9.80 -36.78
CA PHE A 211 6.24 8.91 -36.04
C PHE A 211 6.03 7.45 -36.47
N GLU A 212 7.04 6.63 -36.27
CA GLU A 212 6.86 5.22 -36.03
C GLU A 212 6.37 5.08 -34.58
N PRO A 213 5.21 4.44 -34.35
CA PRO A 213 4.59 4.41 -33.03
C PRO A 213 5.47 3.67 -32.01
N GLY A 214 5.35 4.08 -30.76
CA GLY A 214 5.93 3.33 -29.65
C GLY A 214 5.31 1.94 -29.57
N ARG A 215 6.10 0.96 -29.14
CA ARG A 215 5.68 -0.43 -29.00
C ARG A 215 5.83 -0.93 -27.57
N ARG A 216 4.83 -1.69 -27.10
CA ARG A 216 4.88 -2.53 -25.89
C ARG A 216 4.66 -3.97 -26.30
N ASN A 217 5.60 -4.86 -25.97
CA ASN A 217 5.56 -6.28 -26.38
C ASN A 217 5.32 -6.46 -27.90
N GLY A 218 5.96 -5.63 -28.72
CA GLY A 218 5.84 -5.65 -30.19
C GLY A 218 4.56 -5.02 -30.76
N ARG A 219 3.57 -4.68 -29.92
CA ARG A 219 2.30 -4.05 -30.34
C ARG A 219 2.38 -2.53 -30.28
N PRO A 220 1.84 -1.80 -31.27
CA PRO A 220 1.80 -0.34 -31.23
C PRO A 220 0.90 0.16 -30.09
N VAL A 221 1.40 1.12 -29.32
CA VAL A 221 0.70 1.76 -28.19
C VAL A 221 0.83 3.28 -28.31
N ALA A 222 -0.16 4.00 -27.80
CA ALA A 222 -0.05 5.45 -27.68
C ALA A 222 0.93 5.80 -26.54
N VAL A 223 1.80 6.77 -26.78
CA VAL A 223 2.86 7.16 -25.85
C VAL A 223 2.87 8.68 -25.64
N SER A 224 2.93 9.12 -24.38
CA SER A 224 3.15 10.52 -24.03
C SER A 224 4.64 10.85 -23.95
N LEU A 225 5.03 11.93 -24.61
CA LEU A 225 6.40 12.45 -24.68
C LEU A 225 6.46 13.88 -24.15
N TYR A 226 7.36 14.13 -23.21
CA TYR A 226 7.64 15.47 -22.69
C TYR A 226 8.90 16.03 -23.34
N ARG A 227 8.81 17.25 -23.87
CA ARG A 227 9.90 17.89 -24.60
C ARG A 227 10.09 19.31 -24.09
N LEU A 228 11.32 19.65 -23.77
CA LEU A 228 11.77 21.03 -23.58
C LEU A 228 12.29 21.54 -24.92
N ILE A 229 11.73 22.63 -25.41
CA ILE A 229 12.12 23.27 -26.67
C ILE A 229 12.62 24.66 -26.34
N SER A 230 13.91 24.89 -26.54
CA SER A 230 14.56 26.17 -26.32
C SER A 230 15.36 26.60 -27.54
N ARG A 231 15.49 27.92 -27.73
CA ARG A 231 16.41 28.49 -28.70
C ARG A 231 17.81 28.53 -28.08
N MET A 232 18.81 27.98 -28.76
CA MET A 232 20.22 28.14 -28.38
C MET A 232 20.98 28.76 -29.54
N GLU A 233 21.67 29.87 -29.27
CA GLU A 233 22.65 30.44 -30.20
C GLU A 233 23.98 29.69 -30.05
N VAL A 234 24.34 28.91 -31.07
CA VAL A 234 25.67 28.29 -31.13
C VAL A 234 26.62 29.28 -31.78
N ARG A 235 27.46 29.94 -30.97
CA ARG A 235 28.56 30.76 -31.49
C ARG A 235 29.71 29.83 -31.92
N PRO A 236 30.24 29.97 -33.14
CA PRO A 236 31.42 29.21 -33.55
C PRO A 236 32.61 29.56 -32.65
N PRO A 237 33.55 28.61 -32.41
CA PRO A 237 34.76 28.91 -31.69
C PRO A 237 35.51 30.03 -32.41
N ILE A 238 35.90 31.06 -31.66
CA ILE A 238 36.67 32.19 -32.17
C ILE A 238 38.03 31.64 -32.60
N THR A 239 38.27 31.55 -33.91
CA THR A 239 39.57 31.22 -34.51
C THR A 239 40.46 32.44 -34.58
#